data_AF-A0A5P9GYL3-F1
#
_entry.id   AF-A0A5P9GYL3-F1
#
_cell.length_a   1.000
_cell.length_b   1.000
_cell.length_c   1.000
_cell.angle_alpha   90.00
_cell.angle_beta   90.00
_cell.angle_gamma   90.00
#
_symmetry.space_group_name_H-M   'P 1'
#
loop_
_entity.id
_entity.type
_entity.pdbx_description
1 polymer ?
#
loop_
_entity_poly.entity_id
_entity_poly.type
_entity_poly.pdbx_seq_one_letter_code
_entity_poly.pdbx_strand_id
1 'polypeptide(L)' 'MSQSYEFYSARADEAALRAKEATLENVRVRELRAEKSWRALADQARKTVVAREKADARRAAKREAEALAQQ' A
#
# COMPACT_ATOMS: atom_id res chain seq x y z
N MET A 1 -10.20 9.87 2.97
CA MET A 1 -10.34 8.40 3.00
C MET A 1 -9.25 7.82 2.12
N SER A 2 -8.44 6.88 2.61
CA SER A 2 -7.44 6.16 1.81
C SER A 2 -8.03 4.85 1.29
N GLN A 3 -7.78 4.52 0.01
CA GLN A 3 -8.20 3.25 -0.57
C GLN A 3 -7.25 2.10 -0.19
N SER A 4 -7.57 0.88 -0.60
CA SER A 4 -6.76 -0.31 -0.30
C SER A 4 -5.49 -0.40 -1.17
N TYR A 5 -4.58 -1.28 -0.77
CA TYR A 5 -3.37 -1.60 -1.54
C TYR A 5 -3.74 -2.08 -2.96
N GLU A 6 -4.72 -2.97 -3.07
CA GLU A 6 -5.17 -3.60 -4.31
C GLU A 6 -5.70 -2.56 -5.29
N PHE A 7 -6.46 -1.57 -4.79
CA PHE A 7 -6.94 -0.47 -5.61
C PHE A 7 -5.79 0.32 -6.21
N TYR A 8 -4.83 0.75 -5.39
CA TYR A 8 -3.69 1.53 -5.88
C TYR A 8 -2.76 0.71 -6.77
N SER A 9 -2.58 -0.58 -6.48
CA SER A 9 -1.79 -1.50 -7.32
C SER A 9 -2.41 -1.65 -8.70
N ALA A 10 -3.72 -1.89 -8.79
CA ALA A 10 -4.41 -2.00 -10.08
C ALA A 10 -4.26 -0.73 -10.93
N ARG A 11 -4.38 0.45 -10.30
CA ARG A 11 -4.15 1.74 -10.99
C ARG A 11 -2.71 1.93 -11.45
N ALA A 12 -1.74 1.45 -10.69
CA ALA A 12 -0.34 1.44 -11.11
C ALA A 12 -0.13 0.54 -12.33
N ASP A 13 -0.71 -0.66 -12.32
CA ASP A 13 -0.59 -1.62 -13.42
C ASP A 13 -1.27 -1.11 -14.72
N GLU A 14 -2.45 -0.49 -14.61
CA GLU A 14 -3.11 0.19 -15.73
C GLU A 14 -2.25 1.32 -16.32
N ALA A 15 -1.60 2.13 -15.47
CA ALA A 15 -0.69 3.19 -15.93
C ALA A 15 0.56 2.60 -16.59
N ALA A 16 1.12 1.53 -16.04
CA ALA A 16 2.26 0.83 -16.62
C ALA A 16 1.92 0.24 -18.00
N LEU A 17 0.73 -0.34 -18.16
CA LEU A 17 0.26 -0.86 -19.45
C LEU A 17 0.12 0.27 -20.47
N ARG A 18 -0.54 1.37 -20.10
CA ARG A 18 -0.68 2.53 -20.98
C ARG A 18 0.65 3.16 -21.36
N ALA A 19 1.63 3.16 -20.46
CA ALA A 19 2.99 3.60 -20.77
C ALA A 19 3.69 2.70 -21.80
N LYS A 20 3.44 1.38 -21.75
CA LYS A 20 3.99 0.41 -22.72
C LYS A 20 3.34 0.55 -24.10
N GLU A 21 2.05 0.83 -24.16
CA GLU A 21 1.28 0.99 -25.39
C GLU A 21 1.42 2.39 -26.02
N ALA A 22 1.97 3.35 -25.26
CA ALA A 22 2.12 4.72 -25.73
C ALA A 22 3.07 4.81 -26.93
N THR A 23 2.57 5.40 -28.02
CA THR A 23 3.34 5.67 -29.24
C THR A 23 4.07 7.02 -29.20
N LEU A 24 3.70 7.89 -28.25
CA LEU A 24 4.33 9.19 -28.04
C LEU A 24 5.09 9.22 -26.71
N GLU A 25 6.34 9.68 -26.73
CA GLU A 25 7.19 9.70 -25.54
C GLU A 25 6.63 10.57 -24.41
N ASN A 26 6.00 11.70 -24.75
CA ASN A 26 5.37 12.56 -23.74
C ASN A 26 4.21 11.86 -23.01
N VAL A 27 3.45 11.00 -23.72
CA VAL A 27 2.39 10.17 -23.12
C VAL A 27 3.00 9.09 -22.26
N ARG A 28 4.02 8.38 -22.76
CA ARG A 28 4.76 7.35 -22.01
C ARG A 28 5.29 7.92 -20.69
N VAL A 29 5.99 9.04 -20.72
CA VAL A 29 6.55 9.70 -19.53
C VAL A 29 5.45 10.11 -18.54
N ARG A 30 4.31 10.61 -19.02
CA ARG A 30 3.17 10.95 -18.16
C ARG A 30 2.64 9.72 -17.44
N GLU A 31 2.41 8.63 -18.16
CA GLU A 31 1.86 7.40 -17.58
C GLU A 31 2.85 6.75 -16.60
N LEU A 32 4.17 6.80 -16.87
CA LEU A 32 5.20 6.36 -15.91
C LEU A 32 5.20 7.17 -14.61
N ARG A 33 4.95 8.50 -14.69
CA ARG A 33 4.80 9.34 -13.49
C ARG A 33 3.53 8.99 -12.71
N ALA A 34 2.44 8.69 -13.41
CA ALA A 34 1.20 8.23 -12.80
C ALA A 34 1.40 6.89 -12.11
N GLU A 35 2.02 5.91 -12.78
CA GLU A 35 2.41 4.61 -12.22
C GLU A 35 3.21 4.80 -10.93
N LYS A 36 4.28 5.62 -10.96
CA LYS A 36 5.11 5.87 -9.77
C LYS A 36 4.29 6.40 -8.60
N SER A 37 3.36 7.32 -8.87
CA SER A 37 2.49 7.92 -7.84
C SER A 37 1.54 6.87 -7.26
N TRP A 38 0.94 6.02 -8.10
CA TRP A 38 0.07 4.94 -7.67
C TRP A 38 0.81 3.87 -6.87
N ARG A 39 2.02 3.47 -7.29
CA ARG A 39 2.86 2.53 -6.54
C ARG A 39 3.21 3.06 -5.15
N ALA A 40 3.56 4.35 -5.04
CA ALA A 40 3.85 4.97 -3.74
C ALA A 40 2.64 4.95 -2.79
N LEU A 41 1.43 5.18 -3.31
CA LEU A 41 0.19 5.08 -2.54
C LEU A 41 -0.12 3.63 -2.12
N ALA A 42 0.10 2.66 -3.00
CA ALA A 42 -0.05 1.25 -2.69
C ALA A 42 0.90 0.85 -1.54
N ASP A 43 2.18 1.21 -1.64
CA ASP A 43 3.16 0.94 -0.58
C ASP A 43 2.78 1.57 0.75
N GLN A 44 2.24 2.80 0.73
CA GLN A 44 1.77 3.46 1.94
C GLN A 44 0.55 2.74 2.56
N ALA A 45 -0.40 2.29 1.74
CA ALA A 45 -1.54 1.50 2.20
C ALA A 45 -1.07 0.18 2.84
N ARG A 46 -0.14 -0.53 2.20
CA ARG A 46 0.45 -1.77 2.73
C ARG A 46 1.16 -1.54 4.07
N LYS A 47 1.99 -0.50 4.16
CA LYS A 47 2.68 -0.12 5.41
C LYS A 47 1.70 0.15 6.53
N THR A 48 0.58 0.80 6.23
CA THR A 48 -0.46 1.12 7.21
C THR A 48 -1.12 -0.14 7.76
N VAL A 49 -1.47 -1.10 6.89
CA VAL A 49 -2.02 -2.41 7.31
C VAL A 49 -1.04 -3.15 8.22
N VAL A 50 0.21 -3.29 7.78
CA VAL A 50 1.26 -3.98 8.57
C VAL A 50 1.51 -3.28 9.92
N ALA A 51 1.50 -1.94 9.95
CA ALA A 51 1.68 -1.20 11.20
C ALA A 51 0.52 -1.46 12.18
N ARG A 52 -0.71 -1.58 11.66
CA ARG A 52 -1.90 -1.90 12.46
C ARG A 52 -1.82 -3.32 13.02
N GLU A 53 -1.53 -4.31 12.19
CA GLU A 53 -1.36 -5.72 12.63
C GLU A 53 -0.30 -5.83 13.74
N LYS A 54 0.85 -5.17 13.55
CA LYS A 54 1.90 -5.13 14.58
C LYS A 54 1.44 -4.46 15.88
N ALA A 55 0.65 -3.39 15.79
CA ALA A 55 0.11 -2.73 16.96
C ALA A 55 -0.90 -3.61 17.71
N ASP A 56 -1.77 -4.30 16.97
CA ASP A 56 -2.78 -5.19 17.54
C ASP A 56 -2.12 -6.41 18.21
N ALA A 57 -1.10 -7.01 17.58
CA ALA A 57 -0.30 -8.08 18.18
C ALA A 57 0.39 -7.63 19.48
N ARG A 58 1.00 -6.44 19.51
CA ARG A 58 1.61 -5.90 20.74
C ARG A 58 0.60 -5.68 21.86
N ARG A 59 -0.61 -5.20 21.53
CA ARG A 59 -1.68 -5.02 22.53
C ARG A 59 -2.19 -6.36 23.05
N ALA A 60 -2.32 -7.38 22.18
CA ALA A 60 -2.70 -8.73 22.60
C ALA A 60 -1.67 -9.33 23.55
N ALA A 61 -0.39 -9.32 23.18
CA ALA A 61 0.70 -9.81 24.02
C ALA A 61 0.78 -9.10 25.38
N LYS A 62 0.56 -7.77 25.40
CA LYS A 62 0.49 -7.01 26.65
C LYS A 62 -0.66 -7.48 27.56
N ARG A 63 -1.86 -7.68 26.99
CA ARG A 63 -3.02 -8.18 27.75
C ARG A 63 -2.80 -9.60 28.29
N GLU A 64 -2.17 -10.48 27.51
CA GLU A 64 -1.81 -11.83 27.95
C GLU A 64 -0.80 -11.79 29.10
N ALA A 65 0.25 -10.98 28.99
CA ALA A 65 1.24 -10.81 30.05
C ALA A 65 0.62 -10.23 31.33
N GLU A 66 -0.27 -9.24 31.22
CA GLU A 66 -1.01 -8.67 32.35
C GLU A 66 -1.94 -9.72 33.00
N ALA A 67 -2.61 -10.56 32.22
CA ALA A 67 -3.46 -11.62 32.74
C ALA A 67 -2.65 -12.71 33.49
N LEU A 68 -1.49 -13.11 32.95
CA LEU A 68 -0.59 -14.06 33.61
C LEU A 68 0.02 -13.49 34.90
N ALA A 69 0.28 -12.19 34.96
CA ALA A 69 0.83 -11.54 36.17
C ALA A 69 -0.21 -11.35 37.29
N GLN A 70 -1.51 -11.45 36.97
CA GLN A 70 -2.60 -11.31 37.93
C GLN A 70 -3.12 -12.65 38.47
N GLN A 71 -2.55 -13.77 38.01
CA GLN A 71 -2.91 -15.14 38.38
C GLN A 71 -1.91 -15.72 39.37
#